data_AF-A0A4Q6BFR3-F1
#
_entry.id   AF-A0A4Q6BFR3-F1
#
_cell.length_a   1.000
_cell.length_b   1.000
_cell.length_c   1.000
_cell.angle_alpha   90.00
_cell.angle_beta   90.00
_cell.angle_gamma   90.00
#
_symmetry.space_group_name_H-M   'P 1'
#
loop_
_entity.id
_entity.type
_entity.pdbx_description
1 polymer ?
#
loop_
_entity_poly.entity_id
_entity_poly.type
_entity_poly.pdbx_seq_one_letter_code
_entity_poly.pdbx_strand_id
1 'polypeptide(L)'
;MKCRFLFFALFASLLLQAAPPVEEGKTIFTSRCAGCHNVSKQVLGPALAGVDERRSLDWIVSFVQSSQSLIQSGDKDAIALFKQFNNIPMPDHKDLSAEQIKNVVAYIQTEAQAATTVKKDDKVKDQPAPTFLSVVGKSPSLITIFSILGMMLVSVLILAYRVKQYQRTVAAAK
;
A
#
# COMPACT_ATOMS: atom_id res chain seq x y z
N MET A 1 -7.55 27.64 -37.36
CA MET A 1 -6.87 26.34 -37.11
C MET A 1 -5.69 26.46 -36.12
N LYS A 2 -5.78 27.29 -35.06
CA LYS A 2 -4.69 27.52 -34.08
C LYS A 2 -5.02 27.11 -32.64
N CYS A 3 -6.29 26.82 -32.32
CA CYS A 3 -6.71 26.41 -30.97
C CYS A 3 -6.60 24.90 -30.67
N ARG A 4 -6.31 24.04 -31.66
CA ARG A 4 -6.23 22.59 -31.44
C ARG A 4 -4.88 22.14 -30.86
N PHE A 5 -3.83 22.95 -31.01
CA PHE A 5 -2.49 22.65 -30.45
C PHE A 5 -2.31 23.10 -28.99
N LEU A 6 -3.09 24.10 -28.53
CA LEU A 6 -2.98 24.59 -27.14
C LEU A 6 -3.66 23.67 -26.11
N PHE A 7 -4.60 22.83 -26.53
CA PHE A 7 -5.27 21.89 -25.63
C PHE A 7 -4.46 20.62 -25.34
N PHE A 8 -3.54 20.24 -26.23
CA PHE A 8 -2.74 19.02 -26.05
C PHE A 8 -1.55 19.23 -25.08
N ALA A 9 -1.08 20.47 -24.93
CA ALA A 9 -0.01 20.82 -24.00
C ALA A 9 -0.46 20.89 -22.53
N LEU A 10 -1.75 21.16 -22.27
CA LEU A 10 -2.28 21.26 -20.89
C LEU A 10 -2.55 19.87 -20.26
N PHE A 11 -2.74 18.83 -21.07
CA PHE A 11 -3.04 17.47 -20.59
C PHE A 11 -1.78 16.67 -20.21
N ALA A 12 -0.61 17.08 -20.70
CA ALA A 12 0.68 16.43 -20.40
C ALA A 12 1.27 16.84 -19.05
N SER A 13 0.84 17.97 -18.47
CA SER A 13 1.35 18.45 -17.17
C SER A 13 0.71 17.79 -15.94
N LEU A 14 -0.29 16.92 -16.13
CA LEU A 14 -1.04 16.32 -15.02
C LEU A 14 -0.62 14.89 -14.65
N LEU A 15 0.42 14.34 -15.29
CA LEU A 15 0.85 12.95 -15.12
C LEU A 15 2.07 12.75 -14.20
N LEU A 16 2.56 13.82 -13.55
CA LEU A 16 3.71 13.73 -12.65
C LEU A 16 3.34 14.09 -11.21
N GLN A 17 2.27 13.51 -10.68
CA GLN A 17 2.12 13.42 -9.22
C GLN A 17 3.02 12.27 -8.73
N ALA A 18 4.29 12.56 -8.47
CA ALA A 18 5.09 11.68 -7.64
C ALA A 18 4.40 11.61 -6.26
N ALA A 19 4.08 10.40 -5.80
CA ALA A 19 3.53 10.23 -4.47
C ALA A 19 4.51 10.80 -3.44
N PRO A 20 4.03 11.40 -2.33
CA PRO A 20 4.93 11.82 -1.26
C PRO A 20 5.84 10.65 -0.84
N PRO A 21 7.13 10.88 -0.50
CA PRO A 21 8.07 9.82 -0.16
C PRO A 21 7.54 8.80 0.86
N VAL A 22 6.74 9.26 1.82
CA VAL A 22 6.11 8.41 2.84
C VAL A 22 5.00 7.51 2.26
N GLU A 23 4.21 7.99 1.30
CA GLU A 23 3.14 7.20 0.66
C GLU A 23 3.67 6.14 -0.29
N GLU A 24 4.77 6.44 -1.00
CA GLU A 24 5.50 5.42 -1.76
C GLU A 24 6.06 4.35 -0.80
N GLY A 25 6.72 4.77 0.28
CA GLY A 25 7.24 3.88 1.31
C GLY A 25 6.16 2.98 1.91
N LYS A 26 4.99 3.53 2.21
CA LYS A 26 3.82 2.78 2.69
C LYS A 26 3.35 1.72 1.71
N THR A 27 3.30 2.06 0.43
CA THR A 27 2.86 1.15 -0.64
C THR A 27 3.83 -0.02 -0.78
N ILE A 28 5.13 0.25 -0.78
CA ILE A 28 6.18 -0.78 -0.84
C ILE A 28 6.14 -1.64 0.42
N PHE A 29 6.06 -1.04 1.61
CA PHE A 29 6.00 -1.77 2.87
C PHE A 29 4.82 -2.73 2.91
N THR A 30 3.63 -2.25 2.55
CA THR A 30 2.39 -3.05 2.59
C THR A 30 2.44 -4.22 1.61
N SER A 31 3.04 -4.02 0.43
CA SER A 31 3.09 -5.04 -0.62
C SER A 31 4.25 -6.03 -0.48
N ARG A 32 5.39 -5.62 0.10
CA ARG A 32 6.62 -6.42 0.11
C ARG A 32 7.11 -6.84 1.50
N CYS A 33 6.80 -6.06 2.53
CA CYS A 33 7.41 -6.24 3.87
C CYS A 33 6.40 -6.73 4.92
N ALA A 34 5.14 -6.29 4.82
CA ALA A 34 4.11 -6.49 5.84
C ALA A 34 3.71 -7.96 6.07
N GLY A 35 4.05 -8.86 5.14
CA GLY A 35 3.84 -10.30 5.31
C GLY A 35 4.75 -10.91 6.39
N CYS A 36 5.94 -10.34 6.59
CA CYS A 36 6.94 -10.86 7.52
C CYS A 36 7.31 -9.88 8.63
N HIS A 37 7.02 -8.58 8.47
CA HIS A 37 7.39 -7.55 9.42
C HIS A 37 6.18 -6.72 9.87
N ASN A 38 6.27 -6.23 11.11
CA ASN A 38 5.38 -5.22 11.63
C ASN A 38 6.22 -4.08 12.25
N VAL A 39 5.66 -2.87 12.30
CA VAL A 39 6.34 -1.71 12.87
C VAL A 39 6.57 -1.91 14.37
N SER A 40 5.54 -2.32 15.13
CA SER A 40 5.59 -2.33 16.60
C SER A 40 5.78 -3.71 17.23
N LYS A 41 5.60 -4.79 16.46
CA LYS A 41 5.58 -6.15 16.99
C LYS A 41 6.51 -7.05 16.18
N GLN A 42 7.14 -8.00 16.86
CA GLN A 42 7.82 -9.10 16.20
C GLN A 42 6.76 -10.08 15.67
N VAL A 43 6.92 -10.51 14.43
CA VAL A 43 6.06 -11.50 13.77
C VAL A 43 6.94 -12.65 13.29
N LEU A 44 7.30 -12.69 12.01
CA LEU A 44 8.32 -13.60 11.48
C LEU A 44 9.71 -12.96 11.53
N GLY A 45 9.81 -11.69 11.15
CA GLY A 45 10.99 -10.85 11.30
C GLY A 45 10.89 -9.91 12.51
N PRO A 46 11.99 -9.19 12.81
CA PRO A 46 12.03 -8.21 13.89
C PRO A 46 11.01 -7.09 13.70
N ALA A 47 10.60 -6.48 14.83
CA ALA A 47 9.87 -5.22 14.82
C ALA A 47 10.74 -4.11 14.21
N LEU A 48 10.15 -3.28 13.34
CA LEU A 48 10.92 -2.28 12.57
C LEU A 48 10.92 -0.88 13.16
N ALA A 49 10.12 -0.58 14.20
CA ALA A 49 10.18 0.69 14.90
C ALA A 49 11.61 0.96 15.40
N GLY A 50 12.16 2.14 15.09
CA GLY A 50 13.53 2.54 15.44
C GLY A 50 14.64 1.73 14.75
N VAL A 51 14.37 1.12 13.59
CA VAL A 51 15.38 0.34 12.85
C VAL A 51 16.57 1.20 12.41
N ASP A 52 16.30 2.46 12.07
CA ASP A 52 17.23 3.52 11.70
C ASP A 52 18.09 4.01 12.88
N GLU A 53 17.62 3.83 14.12
CA GLU A 53 18.41 4.08 15.33
C GLU A 53 19.35 2.91 15.63
N ARG A 54 18.95 1.68 15.25
CA ARG A 54 19.74 0.46 15.48
C ARG A 54 20.81 0.24 14.43
N ARG A 55 20.59 0.68 13.19
CA ARG A 55 21.47 0.44 12.03
C ARG A 55 21.47 1.64 11.10
N SER A 56 22.61 1.87 10.44
CA SER A 56 22.71 2.95 9.44
C SER A 56 21.81 2.68 8.25
N LEU A 57 21.31 3.76 7.62
CA LEU A 57 20.49 3.65 6.41
C LEU A 57 21.18 2.88 5.29
N ASP A 58 22.49 3.07 5.11
CA ASP A 58 23.24 2.36 4.06
C ASP A 58 23.36 0.86 4.34
N TRP A 59 23.48 0.47 5.61
CA TRP A 59 23.43 -0.94 6.00
C TRP A 59 22.04 -1.53 5.75
N ILE A 60 20.98 -0.79 6.11
CA ILE A 60 19.59 -1.23 5.88
C ILE A 60 19.32 -1.41 4.38
N VAL A 61 19.76 -0.46 3.53
CA VAL A 61 19.65 -0.57 2.06
C VAL A 61 20.34 -1.85 1.58
N SER A 62 21.57 -2.07 2.01
CA SER A 62 22.34 -3.26 1.60
C SER A 62 21.69 -4.56 2.07
N PHE A 63 21.16 -4.58 3.30
CA PHE A 63 20.50 -5.73 3.89
C PHE A 63 19.17 -6.06 3.21
N VAL A 64 18.37 -5.05 2.87
CA VAL A 64 17.09 -5.23 2.15
C VAL A 64 17.35 -5.70 0.72
N GLN A 65 18.38 -5.19 0.05
CA GLN A 65 18.73 -5.62 -1.30
C GLN A 65 19.23 -7.07 -1.32
N SER A 66 20.09 -7.46 -0.37
CA SER A 66 20.54 -8.85 -0.25
C SER A 66 21.10 -9.18 1.13
N SER A 67 20.23 -9.70 2.01
CA SER A 67 20.61 -10.10 3.37
C SER A 67 21.63 -11.24 3.35
N GLN A 68 21.48 -12.18 2.42
CA GLN A 68 22.36 -13.35 2.29
C GLN A 68 23.77 -12.95 1.86
N SER A 69 23.93 -11.92 1.03
CA SER A 69 25.25 -11.40 0.64
C SER A 69 26.01 -10.86 1.85
N LEU A 70 25.34 -10.15 2.77
CA LEU A 70 25.97 -9.66 4.01
C LEU A 70 26.34 -10.80 4.96
N ILE A 71 25.48 -11.82 5.07
CA ILE A 71 25.79 -13.00 5.88
C ILE A 71 27.03 -13.72 5.33
N GLN A 72 27.12 -13.88 4.00
CA GLN A 72 28.24 -14.54 3.33
C GLN A 72 29.53 -13.72 3.39
N SER A 73 29.45 -12.39 3.38
CA SER A 73 30.62 -11.51 3.51
C SER A 73 31.21 -11.48 4.93
N GLY A 74 30.54 -12.11 5.90
CA GLY A 74 31.00 -12.17 7.29
C GLY A 74 30.50 -11.03 8.17
N ASP A 75 29.47 -10.29 7.74
CA ASP A 75 28.84 -9.25 8.56
C ASP A 75 28.28 -9.88 9.85
N LYS A 76 28.91 -9.56 10.98
CA LYS A 76 28.58 -10.14 12.29
C LYS A 76 27.14 -9.84 12.70
N ASP A 77 26.65 -8.68 12.32
CA ASP A 77 25.34 -8.17 12.66
C ASP A 77 24.23 -8.86 11.86
N ALA A 78 24.46 -9.11 10.58
CA ALA A 78 23.58 -9.89 9.72
C ALA A 78 23.57 -11.37 10.13
N ILE A 79 24.74 -11.95 10.46
CA ILE A 79 24.86 -13.33 10.94
C ILE A 79 24.13 -13.52 12.27
N ALA A 80 24.31 -12.59 13.22
CA ALA A 80 23.64 -12.65 14.52
C ALA A 80 22.11 -12.56 14.34
N LEU A 81 21.64 -11.63 13.49
CA LEU A 81 20.22 -11.47 13.20
C LEU A 81 19.63 -12.73 12.55
N PHE A 82 20.31 -13.29 11.54
CA PHE A 82 19.88 -14.50 10.86
C PHE A 82 19.71 -15.67 11.84
N LYS A 83 20.68 -15.86 12.75
CA LYS A 83 20.59 -16.90 13.80
C LYS A 83 19.45 -16.65 14.79
N GLN A 84 19.25 -15.39 15.20
CA GLN A 84 18.19 -15.01 16.12
C GLN A 84 16.79 -15.31 15.56
N PHE A 85 16.62 -15.20 14.24
CA PHE A 85 15.36 -15.45 13.54
C PHE A 85 15.32 -16.85 12.90
N ASN A 86 15.87 -17.85 13.60
CA ASN A 86 15.83 -19.27 13.23
C ASN A 86 16.42 -19.61 11.85
N ASN A 87 17.38 -18.81 11.36
CA ASN A 87 17.97 -18.95 10.03
C ASN A 87 16.93 -18.86 8.90
N ILE A 88 15.84 -18.12 9.12
CA ILE A 88 14.85 -17.85 8.07
C ILE A 88 15.43 -16.77 7.14
N PRO A 89 15.61 -17.05 5.84
CA PRO A 89 16.17 -16.07 4.92
C PRO A 89 15.16 -14.95 4.63
N MET A 90 15.63 -13.70 4.72
CA MET A 90 14.85 -12.56 4.22
C MET A 90 14.99 -12.51 2.69
N PRO A 91 13.88 -12.43 1.93
CA PRO A 91 13.93 -12.32 0.47
C PRO A 91 14.79 -11.15 0.00
N ASP A 92 15.54 -11.37 -1.08
CA ASP A 92 16.34 -10.31 -1.72
C ASP A 92 15.42 -9.34 -2.49
N HIS A 93 15.59 -8.04 -2.27
CA HIS A 93 14.86 -6.97 -2.95
C HIS A 93 15.77 -6.10 -3.82
N LYS A 94 16.55 -6.74 -4.71
CA LYS A 94 17.48 -6.05 -5.63
C LYS A 94 16.78 -5.15 -6.66
N ASP A 95 15.47 -5.35 -6.83
CA ASP A 95 14.62 -4.52 -7.66
C ASP A 95 14.32 -3.14 -7.04
N LEU A 96 14.50 -2.99 -5.73
CA LEU A 96 14.27 -1.73 -5.03
C LEU A 96 15.52 -0.84 -5.05
N SER A 97 15.32 0.42 -5.41
CA SER A 97 16.38 1.44 -5.33
C SER A 97 16.68 1.82 -3.88
N ALA A 98 17.87 2.37 -3.64
CA ALA A 98 18.24 2.89 -2.32
C ALA A 98 17.25 3.96 -1.82
N GLU A 99 16.71 4.78 -2.72
CA GLU A 99 15.73 5.81 -2.40
C GLU A 99 14.37 5.20 -2.00
N GLN A 100 13.92 4.18 -2.72
CA GLN A 100 12.69 3.45 -2.39
C GLN A 100 12.78 2.78 -1.01
N ILE A 101 13.93 2.21 -0.67
CA ILE A 101 14.16 1.61 0.65
C ILE A 101 14.18 2.71 1.73
N LYS A 102 14.82 3.85 1.48
CA LYS A 102 14.78 5.01 2.40
C LYS A 102 13.36 5.53 2.62
N ASN A 103 12.53 5.55 1.57
CA ASN A 103 11.12 5.91 1.64
C ASN A 103 10.34 4.92 2.54
N VAL A 104 10.62 3.62 2.44
CA VAL A 104 10.07 2.60 3.36
C VAL A 104 10.49 2.86 4.80
N VAL A 105 11.76 3.17 5.06
CA VAL A 105 12.24 3.49 6.41
C VAL A 105 11.58 4.75 6.96
N ALA A 106 11.42 5.79 6.14
CA ALA A 106 10.71 7.00 6.52
C ALA A 106 9.24 6.71 6.90
N TYR A 107 8.55 5.86 6.14
CA TYR A 107 7.21 5.39 6.51
C TYR A 107 7.20 4.67 7.87
N ILE A 108 8.14 3.76 8.09
CA ILE A 108 8.26 3.03 9.37
C ILE A 108 8.47 4.00 10.55
N GLN A 109 9.30 5.03 10.39
CA GLN A 109 9.50 6.07 11.41
C GLN A 109 8.19 6.81 11.70
N THR A 110 7.46 7.24 10.67
CA THR A 110 6.20 7.97 10.85
C THR A 110 5.14 7.12 11.56
N GLU A 111 5.03 5.84 11.21
CA GLU A 111 4.10 4.91 11.85
C GLU A 111 4.52 4.60 13.30
N ALA A 112 5.81 4.47 13.56
CA ALA A 112 6.32 4.26 14.91
C ALA A 112 6.02 5.47 15.81
N GLN A 113 6.18 6.69 15.30
CA GLN A 113 5.83 7.92 16.02
C GLN A 113 4.32 8.05 16.24
N ALA A 114 3.49 7.67 15.27
CA ALA A 114 2.04 7.62 15.45
C ALA A 114 1.63 6.61 16.55
N ALA A 115 2.36 5.51 16.71
CA ALA A 115 2.10 4.53 17.76
C ALA A 115 2.54 5.00 19.16
N THR A 116 3.55 5.88 19.26
CA THR A 116 4.02 6.42 20.56
C THR A 116 3.16 7.58 21.05
N THR A 117 2.61 8.40 20.16
CA THR A 117 1.65 9.46 20.54
C THR A 117 0.35 8.90 21.10
N VAL A 118 -0.06 7.70 20.69
CA VAL A 118 -1.22 6.99 21.25
C VAL A 118 -0.93 6.36 22.63
N LYS A 119 0.33 6.11 22.98
CA LYS A 119 0.71 5.48 24.27
C LYS A 119 0.85 6.46 25.45
N LYS A 120 0.71 7.77 25.25
CA LYS A 120 0.82 8.75 26.35
C LYS A 120 -0.51 9.14 27.01
N ASP A 121 -1.64 8.62 26.51
CA ASP A 121 -2.94 8.79 27.16
C ASP A 121 -3.44 7.43 27.70
N ASP A 122 -3.23 7.22 29.00
CA ASP A 122 -3.94 6.23 29.81
C ASP A 122 -5.44 6.58 29.91
N LYS A 123 -6.14 6.41 28.79
CA LYS A 123 -7.58 6.17 28.72
C LYS A 123 -7.84 5.24 27.54
N VAL A 124 -7.73 3.95 27.81
CA VAL A 124 -8.40 2.91 27.03
C VAL A 124 -9.88 3.28 26.94
N LYS A 125 -10.28 3.85 25.80
CA LYS A 125 -11.61 3.62 25.26
C LYS A 125 -11.42 2.60 24.15
N ASP A 126 -12.02 1.43 24.36
CA ASP A 126 -12.27 0.43 23.34
C ASP A 126 -12.63 1.12 22.02
N GLN A 127 -11.71 1.10 21.06
CA GLN A 127 -12.07 1.26 19.67
C GLN A 127 -12.29 -0.16 19.13
N PRO A 128 -13.54 -0.55 18.83
CA PRO A 128 -13.79 -1.84 18.23
C PRO A 128 -13.07 -1.90 16.88
N ALA A 129 -12.61 -3.11 16.52
CA ALA A 129 -11.98 -3.41 15.25
C ALA A 129 -12.74 -2.74 14.08
N PRO A 130 -12.05 -2.28 13.02
CA PRO A 130 -12.68 -1.53 11.94
C PRO A 130 -13.83 -2.35 11.33
N THR A 131 -15.05 -1.97 11.68
CA THR A 131 -16.26 -2.51 11.06
C THR A 131 -16.26 -2.12 9.59
N PHE A 132 -16.69 -3.03 8.71
CA PHE A 132 -16.73 -2.86 7.25
C PHE A 132 -17.29 -1.50 6.78
N LEU A 133 -18.24 -0.95 7.52
CA LEU A 133 -18.85 0.36 7.27
C LEU A 133 -17.85 1.53 7.30
N SER A 134 -16.82 1.46 8.15
CA SER A 134 -15.81 2.51 8.32
C SER A 134 -14.76 2.49 7.21
N VAL A 135 -14.48 1.32 6.63
CA VAL A 135 -13.58 1.17 5.48
C VAL A 135 -14.25 1.71 4.21
N VAL A 136 -15.53 1.37 4.00
CA VAL A 136 -16.31 1.87 2.86
C VAL A 136 -16.49 3.39 2.91
N GLY A 137 -16.68 3.97 4.10
CA GLY A 137 -16.91 5.42 4.24
C GLY A 137 -15.68 6.32 4.08
N LYS A 138 -14.45 5.78 4.23
CA LYS A 138 -13.23 6.60 4.28
C LYS A 138 -12.43 6.61 2.97
N SER A 139 -12.58 5.59 2.13
CA SER A 139 -11.85 5.48 0.85
C SER A 139 -12.70 5.97 -0.33
N PRO A 140 -12.48 7.19 -0.84
CA PRO A 140 -13.27 7.73 -1.96
C PRO A 140 -13.17 6.84 -3.22
N SER A 141 -12.07 6.12 -3.39
CA SER A 141 -11.84 5.18 -4.50
C SER A 141 -12.77 3.97 -4.50
N LEU A 142 -13.23 3.48 -3.34
CA LEU A 142 -14.15 2.33 -3.30
C LEU A 142 -15.58 2.76 -3.59
N ILE A 143 -16.02 3.89 -3.04
CA ILE A 143 -17.37 4.43 -3.25
C ILE A 143 -17.61 4.70 -4.74
N THR A 144 -16.63 5.28 -5.43
CA THR A 144 -16.74 5.55 -6.88
C THR A 144 -16.82 4.25 -7.69
N ILE A 145 -16.02 3.23 -7.37
CA ILE A 145 -16.05 1.93 -8.05
C ILE A 145 -17.42 1.26 -7.87
N PHE A 146 -17.95 1.20 -6.64
CA PHE A 146 -19.26 0.57 -6.39
C PHE A 146 -20.42 1.35 -7.01
N SER A 147 -20.35 2.69 -7.03
CA SER A 147 -21.36 3.52 -7.68
C SER A 147 -21.39 3.32 -9.20
N ILE A 148 -20.22 3.21 -9.85
CA ILE A 148 -20.13 2.96 -11.29
C ILE A 148 -20.62 1.56 -11.63
N LEU A 149 -20.21 0.54 -10.86
CA LEU A 149 -20.66 -0.83 -11.05
C LEU A 149 -22.19 -0.96 -10.88
N GLY A 150 -22.75 -0.26 -9.87
CA GLY A 150 -24.18 -0.18 -9.63
C GLY A 150 -24.94 0.47 -10.79
N MET A 151 -24.49 1.63 -11.30
CA MET A 151 -25.12 2.27 -12.46
C MET A 151 -25.05 1.39 -13.71
N MET A 152 -23.93 0.70 -13.93
CA MET A 152 -23.76 -0.21 -15.06
C MET A 152 -24.77 -1.37 -15.00
N LEU A 153 -24.92 -2.00 -13.83
CA LEU A 153 -25.88 -3.09 -13.63
C LEU A 153 -27.33 -2.62 -13.83
N VAL A 154 -27.71 -1.47 -13.26
CA VAL A 154 -29.06 -0.91 -13.40
C VAL A 154 -29.37 -0.57 -14.86
N SER A 155 -28.42 0.01 -15.60
CA SER A 155 -28.61 0.31 -17.02
C SER A 155 -28.89 -0.94 -17.86
N VAL A 156 -28.17 -2.04 -17.59
CA VAL A 156 -28.40 -3.33 -18.27
C VAL A 156 -29.79 -3.89 -17.95
N LEU A 157 -30.23 -3.81 -16.69
CA LEU A 157 -31.57 -4.25 -16.29
C LEU A 157 -32.68 -3.42 -16.95
N ILE A 158 -32.49 -2.10 -17.08
CA ILE A 158 -33.44 -1.23 -17.78
C ILE A 158 -33.50 -1.62 -19.26
N LEU A 159 -32.37 -1.84 -19.92
CA LEU A 159 -32.34 -2.27 -21.32
C LEU A 159 -33.02 -3.63 -21.49
N ALA A 160 -32.74 -4.60 -20.62
CA ALA A 160 -33.40 -5.91 -20.64
C ALA A 160 -34.92 -5.80 -20.44
N TYR A 161 -35.36 -4.92 -19.54
CA TYR A 161 -36.79 -4.64 -19.33
C TYR A 161 -37.42 -4.00 -20.58
N ARG A 162 -36.75 -3.04 -21.21
CA ARG A 162 -37.21 -2.38 -22.44
C ARG A 162 -37.29 -3.35 -23.62
N VAL A 163 -36.30 -4.22 -23.78
CA VAL A 163 -36.30 -5.28 -24.81
C VAL A 163 -37.46 -6.25 -24.57
N LYS A 164 -37.67 -6.70 -23.34
CA LYS A 164 -38.79 -7.58 -22.99
C LYS A 164 -40.14 -6.90 -23.21
N GLN A 165 -40.25 -5.62 -22.88
CA GLN A 165 -41.45 -4.83 -23.14
C GLN A 165 -41.72 -4.74 -24.65
N TYR A 166 -40.69 -4.47 -25.45
CA TYR A 166 -40.79 -4.39 -26.90
C TYR A 166 -41.24 -5.73 -27.52
N GLN A 167 -40.67 -6.84 -27.06
CA GLN A 167 -41.08 -8.18 -27.49
C GLN A 167 -42.56 -8.45 -27.20
N ARG A 168 -43.07 -8.03 -26.03
CA ARG A 168 -44.49 -8.17 -25.67
C ARG A 168 -45.41 -7.34 -26.57
N THR A 169 -45.03 -6.10 -26.88
CA THR A 169 -45.83 -5.23 -27.74
C THR A 169 -45.87 -5.75 -29.18
N VAL A 170 -44.76 -6.27 -29.70
CA VAL A 170 -44.71 -6.86 -31.05
C VAL A 170 -45.50 -8.17 -31.10
N ALA A 171 -45.40 -9.02 -30.07
CA ALA A 171 -46.17 -10.26 -29.99
C ALA A 171 -47.68 -10.03 -29.88
N ALA A 172 -48.12 -8.94 -29.25
CA ALA A 172 -49.54 -8.57 -29.16
C ALA A 172 -50.08 -7.90 -30.43
N ALA A 173 -49.20 -7.42 -31.32
CA ALA A 173 -49.56 -6.78 -32.59
C ALA A 173 -49.64 -7.76 -33.77
N LYS A 174 -49.41 -9.05 -33.53
CA LYS A 174 -49.48 -10.14 -34.50
C LYS A 174 -50.63 -11.07 -34.16
#